data_AF-A0A9X2T0E6-F1
#
_entry.id   AF-A0A9X2T0E6-F1
#
_cell.length_a   1.000
_cell.length_b   1.000
_cell.length_c   1.000
_cell.angle_alpha   90.00
_cell.angle_beta   90.00
_cell.angle_gamma   90.00
#
_symmetry.space_group_name_H-M   'P 1'
#
loop_
_entity.id
_entity.type
_entity.pdbx_description
1 polymer ?
#
loop_
_entity_poly.entity_id
_entity_poly.type
_entity_poly.pdbx_seq_one_letter_code
_entity_poly.pdbx_strand_id
1 'polypeptide(L)'
;MEKKSFTEMTDDELLVEKDKLKKSKIFHATMIGFLAGILIFGLVGWGLSEEKRLGFFIPMLIPMLIIYRLVKNPKGNKDLEEALKERRLN
;
A
#
# COMPACT_ATOMS: atom_id res chain seq x y z
N MET A 1 10.68 -21.43 -3.36
CA MET A 1 9.59 -21.37 -4.35
C MET A 1 10.15 -20.70 -5.58
N GLU A 2 10.33 -21.44 -6.67
CA GLU A 2 10.70 -20.85 -7.95
C GLU A 2 9.62 -19.82 -8.33
N LYS A 3 10.03 -18.58 -8.55
CA LYS A 3 9.13 -17.58 -9.14
C LYS A 3 8.95 -17.97 -10.60
N LYS A 4 7.92 -18.75 -10.91
CA LYS A 4 7.44 -18.89 -12.29
C LYS A 4 7.19 -17.49 -12.84
N SER A 5 7.65 -17.23 -14.05
CA SER A 5 7.35 -15.96 -14.72
C SER A 5 5.83 -15.87 -14.94
N PHE A 6 5.25 -14.67 -14.89
CA PHE A 6 3.83 -14.48 -15.21
C PHE A 6 3.49 -14.98 -16.63
N THR A 7 4.47 -15.00 -17.52
CA THR A 7 4.35 -15.55 -18.89
C THR A 7 4.11 -17.05 -18.92
N GLU A 8 4.49 -17.79 -17.88
CA GLU A 8 4.39 -19.26 -17.78
C GLU A 8 3.12 -19.74 -17.04
N MET A 9 2.36 -18.81 -16.45
CA MET A 9 1.12 -19.11 -15.73
C MET A 9 -0.03 -19.37 -16.70
N THR A 10 -1.03 -20.16 -16.28
CA THR A 10 -2.28 -20.32 -17.03
C THR A 10 -3.18 -19.09 -16.89
N ASP A 11 -4.19 -18.97 -17.74
CA ASP A 11 -5.11 -17.82 -17.71
C ASP A 11 -5.87 -17.71 -16.37
N ASP A 12 -6.28 -18.85 -15.80
CA ASP A 12 -6.91 -18.90 -14.47
C ASP A 12 -5.95 -18.45 -13.36
N GLU A 13 -4.69 -18.88 -13.41
CA GLU A 13 -3.66 -18.48 -12.44
C GLU A 13 -3.35 -16.98 -12.54
N LEU A 14 -3.31 -16.42 -13.75
CA LEU A 14 -3.13 -14.98 -14.00
C LEU A 14 -4.27 -14.14 -13.42
N LEU A 15 -5.52 -14.59 -13.58
CA LEU A 15 -6.69 -13.91 -13.03
C LEU A 15 -6.70 -13.93 -11.48
N VAL A 16 -6.25 -15.02 -10.87
CA VAL A 16 -6.10 -15.11 -9.41
C VAL A 16 -5.04 -14.13 -8.89
N GLU A 17 -3.87 -14.04 -9.54
CA GLU A 17 -2.83 -13.06 -9.19
C GLU A 17 -3.31 -11.61 -9.43
N LYS A 18 -4.09 -11.34 -10.49
CA LYS A 18 -4.72 -10.03 -10.75
C LYS A 18 -5.61 -9.61 -9.58
N ASP A 19 -6.48 -10.50 -9.11
CA ASP A 19 -7.41 -10.21 -8.03
C ASP A 19 -6.70 -10.04 -6.68
N LYS A 20 -5.65 -10.82 -6.44
CA LYS A 20 -4.76 -10.68 -5.28
C LYS A 20 -4.01 -9.34 -5.28
N LEU A 21 -3.49 -8.89 -6.43
CA LEU A 21 -2.91 -7.56 -6.55
C LEU A 21 -3.94 -6.46 -6.27
N LYS A 22 -5.16 -6.59 -6.79
CA LYS A 22 -6.23 -5.62 -6.55
C LYS A 22 -6.56 -5.52 -5.05
N LYS A 23 -6.74 -6.66 -4.38
CA LYS A 23 -6.94 -6.72 -2.92
C LYS A 23 -5.78 -6.11 -2.15
N SER A 24 -4.54 -6.39 -2.54
CA SER A 24 -3.35 -5.78 -1.93
C SER A 24 -3.31 -4.26 -2.13
N LYS A 25 -3.66 -3.75 -3.32
CA LYS A 25 -3.74 -2.30 -3.59
C LYS A 25 -4.78 -1.62 -2.69
N ILE A 26 -5.97 -2.20 -2.56
CA ILE A 26 -7.03 -1.69 -1.68
C ILE A 26 -6.55 -1.70 -0.22
N PHE A 27 -5.98 -2.81 0.25
CA PHE A 27 -5.45 -2.91 1.61
C PHE A 27 -4.38 -1.86 1.89
N HIS A 28 -3.43 -1.65 0.97
CA HIS A 28 -2.42 -0.59 1.10
C HIS A 28 -3.04 0.81 1.14
N ALA A 29 -4.00 1.10 0.27
CA ALA A 29 -4.70 2.39 0.27
C ALA A 29 -5.45 2.64 1.59
N THR A 30 -6.16 1.63 2.10
CA THR A 30 -6.86 1.70 3.39
C THR A 30 -5.88 1.91 4.54
N MET A 31 -4.76 1.18 4.57
CA MET A 31 -3.73 1.34 5.60
C MET A 31 -3.11 2.73 5.57
N ILE A 32 -2.79 3.26 4.39
CA ILE A 32 -2.27 4.62 4.23
C ILE A 32 -3.29 5.64 4.74
N GLY A 33 -4.56 5.51 4.34
CA GLY A 33 -5.64 6.41 4.78
C GLY A 33 -5.85 6.36 6.30
N PHE A 34 -5.82 5.17 6.90
CA PHE A 34 -5.93 4.99 8.35
C PHE A 34 -4.76 5.66 9.09
N LEU A 35 -3.51 5.42 8.66
CA LEU A 35 -2.32 6.02 9.27
C LEU A 35 -2.32 7.55 9.10
N ALA A 36 -2.70 8.05 7.93
CA ALA A 36 -2.86 9.48 7.69
C ALA A 36 -3.95 10.09 8.59
N GLY A 37 -5.06 9.38 8.79
CA GLY A 37 -6.12 9.78 9.71
C GLY A 37 -5.62 9.92 11.15
N ILE A 38 -4.82 8.96 11.64
CA ILE A 38 -4.18 9.04 12.96
C ILE A 38 -3.27 10.26 13.06
N LEU A 39 -2.46 10.52 12.03
CA LEU A 39 -1.58 11.70 12.00
C LEU A 39 -2.37 13.00 12.09
N ILE A 40 -3.44 13.14 11.30
CA ILE A 40 -4.30 14.33 11.30
C ILE A 40 -4.98 14.49 12.66
N PHE A 41 -5.58 13.43 13.20
CA PHE A 41 -6.22 13.46 14.51
C PHE A 41 -5.24 13.85 15.61
N GLY A 42 -4.02 13.29 15.58
CA GLY A 42 -2.95 13.65 16.49
C GLY A 42 -2.57 15.13 16.39
N LEU A 43 -2.34 15.64 15.18
CA LEU A 43 -1.99 17.04 14.95
C LEU A 43 -3.09 18.01 15.40
N VAL A 44 -4.35 17.69 15.11
CA VAL A 44 -5.50 18.49 15.57
C VAL A 44 -5.59 18.47 17.10
N GLY A 45 -5.49 17.30 17.72
CA GLY A 45 -5.51 17.16 19.19
C GLY A 45 -4.37 17.93 19.87
N TRP A 46 -3.15 17.85 19.33
CA TRP A 46 -2.00 18.61 19.81
C TRP A 46 -2.16 20.12 19.61
N GLY A 47 -2.71 20.54 18.47
CA GLY A 47 -2.95 21.96 18.18
C GLY A 47 -3.99 22.60 19.10
N LEU A 48 -4.98 21.83 19.54
CA LEU A 48 -6.03 22.26 20.47
C LEU A 48 -5.64 22.11 21.95
N SER A 49 -4.51 21.47 22.25
CA SER A 49 -4.04 21.25 23.62
C SER A 49 -3.23 22.45 24.14
N GLU A 50 -3.47 22.85 25.39
CA GLU A 50 -2.78 23.99 26.03
C GLU A 50 -1.30 23.69 26.30
N GLU A 51 -0.95 22.43 26.55
CA GLU A 51 0.44 21.98 26.73
C GLU A 51 1.06 21.51 25.41
N LYS A 52 1.89 22.37 24.81
CA LYS A 52 2.64 22.04 23.59
C LYS A 52 3.87 21.20 23.90
N ARG A 53 3.66 19.91 24.19
CA ARG A 53 4.77 18.95 24.38
C ARG A 53 5.30 18.49 23.02
N LEU A 54 6.49 18.94 22.66
CA LEU A 54 7.16 18.56 21.40
C LEU A 54 7.47 17.06 21.30
N GLY A 55 7.53 16.34 22.43
CA GLY A 55 7.73 14.89 22.46
C GLY A 55 6.63 14.09 21.75
N PHE A 56 5.47 14.70 21.49
CA PHE A 56 4.35 14.09 20.76
C PHE A 56 4.66 13.80 19.28
N PHE A 57 5.62 14.51 18.68
CA PHE A 57 6.01 14.29 17.28
C PHE A 57 6.86 13.02 17.09
N ILE A 58 7.57 12.56 18.13
CA ILE A 58 8.44 11.37 18.06
C ILE A 58 7.64 10.12 17.65
N PRO A 59 6.51 9.76 18.32
CA PRO A 59 5.71 8.61 17.91
C PRO A 59 5.02 8.79 16.55
N MET A 60 4.79 10.03 16.06
CA MET A 60 4.23 10.27 14.71
C MET A 60 5.19 9.88 13.58
N LEU A 61 6.50 9.86 13.83
CA LEU A 61 7.47 9.46 12.81
C LEU A 61 7.28 7.99 12.38
N ILE A 62 6.80 7.13 13.28
CA ILE A 62 6.58 5.70 13.03
C ILE A 62 5.53 5.48 11.92
N PRO A 63 4.27 5.94 12.05
CA PRO A 63 3.28 5.82 10.97
C PRO A 63 3.73 6.54 9.69
N MET A 64 4.46 7.65 9.80
CA MET A 64 4.98 8.38 8.63
C MET A 64 6.01 7.55 7.84
N LEU A 65 6.93 6.85 8.52
CA LEU A 65 7.88 5.92 7.90
C LEU A 65 7.16 4.73 7.26
N ILE A 66 6.11 4.21 7.89
CA ILE A 66 5.30 3.10 7.34
C ILE A 66 4.60 3.54 6.06
N ILE A 67 3.95 4.71 6.05
CA ILE A 67 3.33 5.28 4.84
C ILE A 67 4.37 5.44 3.73
N TYR A 68 5.53 6.03 4.02
CA TYR A 68 6.61 6.20 3.04
C TYR A 68 7.03 4.86 2.43
N ARG A 69 7.20 3.82 3.25
CA ARG A 69 7.56 2.48 2.79
C ARG A 69 6.46 1.83 1.93
N LEU A 70 5.18 2.02 2.30
CA LEU A 70 4.05 1.50 1.54
C LEU A 70 3.90 2.18 0.18
N VAL A 71 4.05 3.51 0.13
CA VAL A 71 3.96 4.29 -1.12
C VAL A 71 5.13 3.99 -2.05
N LYS A 72 6.34 3.78 -1.51
CA LYS A 72 7.55 3.49 -2.30
C LYS A 72 7.59 2.07 -2.85
N ASN A 73 6.82 1.14 -2.28
CA ASN A 73 6.64 -0.21 -2.83
C ASN A 73 5.23 -0.38 -3.41
N PRO A 74 4.84 0.37 -4.46
CA PRO A 74 3.67 -0.03 -5.21
C PRO A 74 4.06 -1.35 -5.88
N LYS A 75 3.50 -2.48 -5.44
CA LYS A 75 3.61 -3.77 -6.12
C LYS A 75 2.88 -3.72 -7.48
N GLY A 76 3.31 -2.81 -8.36
CA GLY A 76 2.93 -2.77 -9.75
C GLY A 76 3.79 -3.80 -10.47
N ASN A 77 3.34 -5.04 -10.50
CA ASN A 77 3.92 -6.05 -11.38
C ASN A 77 3.58 -5.63 -12.81
N LYS A 78 4.44 -4.78 -13.40
CA LYS A 78 4.39 -4.46 -14.83
C LYS A 78 4.35 -5.75 -15.65
N ASP A 79 5.13 -6.73 -15.22
CA ASP A 79 5.21 -8.07 -15.78
C ASP A 79 3.85 -8.82 -15.76
N LEU A 80 3.03 -8.64 -14.70
CA LEU A 80 1.67 -9.22 -14.66
C LEU A 80 0.72 -8.45 -15.58
N GLU A 81 0.80 -7.11 -15.60
CA GLU A 81 -0.03 -6.28 -16.49
C GLU A 81 0.28 -6.54 -17.97
N GLU A 82 1.53 -6.81 -18.32
CA GLU A 82 1.98 -7.17 -19.66
C GLU A 82 1.45 -8.53 -20.07
N ALA A 83 1.59 -9.56 -19.22
CA ALA A 83 1.04 -10.89 -19.46
C ALA A 83 -0.50 -10.88 -19.61
N LEU A 84 -1.21 -10.10 -18.80
CA LEU A 84 -2.66 -9.93 -18.90
C LEU A 84 -3.09 -9.22 -20.20
N LYS A 85 -2.32 -8.22 -20.66
CA LYS A 85 -2.60 -7.50 -21.91
C LYS A 85 -2.34 -8.37 -23.14
N GLU A 86 -1.23 -9.09 -23.17
CA GLU A 86 -0.85 -9.96 -24.28
C GLU A 86 -1.94 -11.01 -24.55
N ARG A 87 -2.55 -11.54 -23.49
CA ARG A 87 -3.63 -12.54 -23.56
C ARG A 87 -5.05 -11.97 -23.58
N ARG A 88 -5.20 -10.64 -23.65
CA ARG A 88 -6.51 -9.93 -23.62
C ARG A 88 -7.39 -10.26 -22.40
N LEU A 89 -6.77 -10.47 -21.24
CA LEU A 89 -7.41 -10.74 -19.94
C LEU A 89 -7.50 -9.50 -19.03
N ASN A 90 -7.15 -8.31 -19.55
CA ASN A 90 -7.17 -7.05 -18.82
C ASN A 90 -8.55 -6.38 -18.80
#